data_AF-V8PA74-F1
#
_entry.id   AF-V8PA74-F1
#
_cell.length_a   1.000
_cell.length_b   1.000
_cell.length_c   1.000
_cell.angle_alpha   90.00
_cell.angle_beta   90.00
_cell.angle_gamma   90.00
#
_symmetry.space_group_name_H-M   'P 1'
#
loop_
_entity.id
_entity.type
_entity.pdbx_description
1 polymer ?
#
loop_
_entity_poly.entity_id
_entity_poly.type
_entity_poly.pdbx_seq_one_letter_code
_entity_poly.pdbx_strand_id
1 'polypeptide(L)'
;MKTEIGRPGVLLQAVAFKNYYTAFLTLRVQRQRSADDGNESPSKWVTCLRNFCLMPNPHTEEGSQNYFSISRHQMLCDVDQVAAMRFILRQPSPVWLHFTIEELQLFSLCQKSPQKGFPAWLSHPSPQEQPTSLHDRLPDADRVSSELQQMWILTEMLQANQPVARIGRFDIEDSYDLNLLSYT
;
A
#
# COMPACT_ATOMS: atom_id res chain seq x y z
N MET A 1 -24.13 19.89 9.25
CA MET A 1 -23.23 19.95 8.08
C MET A 1 -22.32 18.73 8.13
N LYS A 2 -22.59 17.71 7.31
CA LYS A 2 -21.74 16.53 7.19
C LYS A 2 -20.78 16.77 6.03
N THR A 3 -19.52 17.05 6.35
CA THR A 3 -18.45 17.11 5.35
C THR A 3 -18.04 15.66 5.05
N GLU A 4 -18.56 15.10 3.97
CA GLU A 4 -18.00 13.88 3.40
C GLU A 4 -16.64 14.24 2.80
N ILE A 5 -15.59 13.94 3.55
CA ILE A 5 -14.23 13.93 3.03
C ILE A 5 -14.18 12.74 2.07
N GLY A 6 -14.44 13.01 0.80
CA GLY A 6 -14.22 12.05 -0.28
C GLY A 6 -12.81 11.49 -0.11
N ARG A 7 -12.71 10.18 0.09
CA ARG A 7 -11.41 9.51 0.25
C ARG A 7 -10.51 9.92 -0.93
N PRO A 8 -9.27 10.34 -0.68
CA PRO A 8 -8.35 10.67 -1.76
C PRO A 8 -8.26 9.47 -2.70
N GLY A 9 -8.55 9.69 -3.98
CA GLY A 9 -8.52 8.65 -4.99
C GLY A 9 -7.12 8.04 -5.05
N VAL A 10 -7.01 6.76 -4.75
CA VAL A 10 -5.75 6.02 -4.93
C VAL A 10 -5.46 5.96 -6.43
N LEU A 11 -4.34 6.55 -6.84
CA LEU A 11 -3.91 6.57 -8.23
C LEU A 11 -2.89 5.46 -8.44
N LEU A 12 -3.26 4.37 -9.11
CA LEU A 12 -2.33 3.30 -9.38
C LEU A 12 -1.25 3.76 -10.38
N GLN A 13 0.01 3.55 -10.01
CA GLN A 13 1.18 3.89 -10.81
C GLN A 13 1.76 2.66 -11.52
N ALA A 14 1.93 1.56 -10.79
CA ALA A 14 2.49 0.33 -11.33
C ALA A 14 2.07 -0.90 -10.52
N VAL A 15 2.16 -2.06 -11.14
CA VAL A 15 1.98 -3.37 -10.54
C VAL A 15 3.23 -4.18 -10.82
N ALA A 16 3.93 -4.61 -9.77
CA ALA A 16 5.07 -5.51 -9.91
C ALA A 16 4.76 -6.87 -9.30
N PHE A 17 5.32 -7.92 -9.88
CA PHE A 17 5.18 -9.29 -9.38
C PHE A 17 6.28 -10.16 -9.97
N LYS A 18 6.53 -11.29 -9.34
CA LYS A 18 7.34 -12.37 -9.89
C LYS A 18 6.42 -13.37 -10.59
N ASN A 19 6.76 -13.76 -11.81
CA ASN A 19 6.04 -14.83 -12.49
C ASN A 19 6.34 -16.18 -11.83
N TYR A 20 5.36 -17.06 -11.79
CA TYR A 20 5.56 -18.46 -11.45
C TYR A 20 4.80 -19.32 -12.49
N TYR A 21 5.45 -19.61 -13.61
CA TYR A 21 4.93 -20.42 -14.71
C TYR A 21 3.60 -19.94 -15.31
N THR A 22 3.23 -18.67 -15.18
CA THR A 22 2.07 -18.11 -15.92
C THR A 22 2.53 -17.66 -17.31
N ALA A 23 1.83 -18.07 -18.36
CA ALA A 23 2.18 -17.67 -19.73
C ALA A 23 1.55 -16.32 -20.13
N PHE A 24 0.28 -16.11 -19.79
CA PHE A 24 -0.45 -14.89 -20.12
C PHE A 24 -1.19 -14.32 -18.92
N LEU A 25 -1.14 -13.00 -18.78
CA LEU A 25 -1.88 -12.25 -17.77
C LEU A 25 -2.90 -11.32 -18.42
N THR A 26 -4.13 -11.33 -17.91
CA THR A 26 -5.13 -10.30 -18.21
C THR A 26 -5.52 -9.59 -16.91
N LEU A 27 -5.41 -8.26 -16.89
CA LEU A 27 -5.78 -7.44 -15.74
C LEU A 27 -7.12 -6.75 -16.00
N ARG A 28 -8.04 -6.91 -15.05
CA ARG A 28 -9.32 -6.21 -15.05
C ARG A 28 -9.45 -5.38 -13.77
N VAL A 29 -10.06 -4.22 -13.89
CA VAL A 29 -10.30 -3.29 -12.80
C VAL A 29 -11.78 -2.99 -12.66
N GLN A 30 -12.20 -2.73 -11.44
CA GLN A 30 -13.52 -2.21 -11.10
C GLN A 30 -13.30 -0.88 -10.38
N ARG A 31 -13.89 0.20 -10.91
CA ARG A 31 -13.74 1.55 -10.35
C ARG A 31 -14.76 1.79 -9.25
N GLN A 32 -14.37 2.58 -8.25
CA GLN A 32 -15.25 3.13 -7.24
C GLN A 32 -16.18 4.14 -7.91
N ARG A 33 -17.48 4.08 -7.61
CA ARG A 33 -18.43 5.09 -8.08
C ARG A 33 -18.32 6.35 -7.25
N SER A 34 -18.36 7.49 -7.92
CA SER A 34 -18.64 8.78 -7.28
C SER A 34 -20.12 8.79 -6.85
N ALA A 35 -20.42 9.38 -5.69
CA ALA A 35 -21.73 9.33 -5.04
C ALA A 35 -22.89 10.02 -5.80
N ASP A 36 -22.64 10.54 -7.00
CA ASP A 36 -23.57 11.39 -7.77
C ASP A 36 -24.31 10.64 -8.90
N ASP A 37 -23.99 9.35 -9.13
CA ASP A 37 -24.61 8.56 -10.19
C ASP A 37 -25.75 7.68 -9.62
N GLY A 38 -26.95 8.27 -9.53
CA GLY A 38 -28.15 7.71 -8.90
C GLY A 38 -28.80 6.51 -9.59
N ASN A 39 -28.03 5.67 -10.28
CA ASN A 39 -28.54 4.49 -10.99
C ASN A 39 -27.82 3.22 -10.52
N GLU A 40 -28.50 2.34 -9.78
CA GLU A 40 -28.03 1.06 -9.18
C GLU A 40 -27.65 -0.02 -10.21
N SER A 41 -26.85 0.30 -11.22
CA SER A 41 -26.19 -0.73 -12.03
C SER A 41 -24.98 -1.30 -11.29
N PRO A 42 -24.67 -2.60 -11.42
CA PRO A 42 -23.49 -3.18 -10.78
C PRO A 42 -22.20 -2.59 -11.36
N SER A 43 -21.21 -2.29 -10.51
CA SER A 43 -19.91 -1.77 -10.93
C SER A 43 -19.26 -2.68 -11.98
N LYS A 44 -19.06 -2.14 -13.19
CA LYS A 44 -18.63 -2.91 -14.37
C LYS A 44 -17.12 -3.18 -14.35
N TRP A 45 -16.75 -4.42 -14.62
CA TRP A 45 -15.34 -4.83 -14.80
C TRP A 45 -14.80 -4.39 -16.17
N VAL A 46 -13.76 -3.57 -16.17
CA VAL A 46 -13.08 -3.08 -17.37
C VAL A 46 -11.74 -3.78 -17.52
N THR A 47 -11.40 -4.22 -18.73
CA THR A 47 -10.09 -4.83 -19.01
C THR A 47 -9.07 -3.73 -19.31
N CYS A 48 -8.06 -3.60 -18.45
CA CYS A 48 -6.99 -2.61 -18.61
C CYS A 48 -5.74 -3.22 -19.25
N LEU A 49 -5.55 -4.53 -19.17
CA LEU A 49 -4.47 -5.23 -19.85
C LEU A 49 -4.97 -6.58 -20.33
N ARG A 50 -4.71 -6.95 -21.58
CA ARG A 50 -5.23 -8.17 -22.18
C ARG A 50 -4.10 -9.04 -22.71
N ASN A 51 -4.09 -10.31 -22.28
CA ASN A 51 -3.15 -11.33 -22.74
C ASN A 51 -1.68 -10.87 -22.78
N PHE A 52 -1.24 -10.16 -21.73
CA PHE A 52 0.15 -9.77 -21.58
C PHE A 52 1.03 -11.03 -21.48
N CYS A 53 1.98 -11.17 -22.40
CA CYS A 53 2.84 -12.34 -22.52
C CYS A 53 3.95 -12.27 -21.46
N LEU A 54 3.95 -13.25 -20.56
CA LEU A 54 4.96 -13.43 -19.51
C LEU A 54 5.97 -14.52 -19.88
N MET A 55 5.57 -15.49 -20.69
CA MET A 55 6.45 -16.54 -21.24
C MET A 55 6.39 -16.49 -22.77
N PRO A 56 7.51 -16.21 -23.47
CA PRO A 56 7.54 -16.16 -24.93
C PRO A 56 7.06 -17.46 -25.57
N ASN A 57 7.47 -18.59 -24.99
CA ASN A 57 6.96 -19.90 -25.31
C ASN A 57 6.36 -20.56 -24.05
N PRO A 58 5.03 -20.77 -23.99
CA PRO A 58 4.36 -21.36 -22.83
C PRO A 58 4.84 -22.77 -22.47
N HIS A 59 5.47 -23.49 -23.40
CA HIS A 59 5.92 -24.88 -23.21
C HIS A 59 7.35 -24.99 -22.69
N THR A 60 8.06 -23.87 -22.51
CA THR A 60 9.43 -23.82 -22.01
C THR A 60 9.52 -23.04 -20.71
N GLU A 61 10.59 -23.18 -19.95
CA GLU A 61 10.76 -22.48 -18.67
C GLU A 61 11.12 -20.98 -18.83
N GLU A 62 11.47 -20.54 -20.03
CA GLU A 62 11.88 -19.15 -20.30
C GLU A 62 10.79 -18.14 -19.88
N GLY A 63 11.17 -17.19 -19.01
CA GLY A 63 10.26 -16.16 -18.49
C GLY A 63 9.38 -16.63 -17.33
N SER A 64 9.38 -17.91 -16.97
CA SER A 64 8.50 -18.47 -15.93
C SER A 64 8.76 -17.94 -14.52
N GLN A 65 9.97 -17.45 -14.24
CA GLN A 65 10.42 -16.95 -12.93
C GLN A 65 10.87 -15.48 -12.96
N ASN A 66 10.59 -14.77 -14.06
CA ASN A 66 11.02 -13.39 -14.25
C ASN A 66 10.19 -12.42 -13.40
N TYR A 67 10.82 -11.31 -13.00
CA TYR A 67 10.11 -10.17 -12.44
C TYR A 67 9.52 -9.29 -13.53
N PHE A 68 8.27 -8.89 -13.35
CA PHE A 68 7.55 -8.00 -14.25
C PHE A 68 7.11 -6.76 -13.50
N SER A 69 7.14 -5.62 -14.19
CA SER A 69 6.57 -4.37 -13.72
C SER A 69 5.68 -3.79 -14.83
N ILE A 70 4.39 -3.71 -14.54
CA ILE A 70 3.37 -3.19 -15.44
C ILE A 70 3.02 -1.79 -14.96
N SER A 71 3.42 -0.82 -15.73
CA SER A 71 3.21 0.59 -15.45
C SER A 71 1.86 1.08 -16.00
N ARG A 72 1.39 2.21 -15.47
CA ARG A 72 0.14 2.86 -15.91
C ARG A 72 0.07 3.10 -17.42
N HIS A 73 1.17 3.47 -18.08
CA HIS A 73 1.17 3.78 -19.51
C HIS A 73 0.97 2.55 -20.41
N GLN A 74 1.16 1.34 -19.87
CA GLN A 74 0.87 0.08 -20.58
C GLN A 74 -0.60 -0.35 -20.45
N MET A 75 -1.39 0.35 -19.63
CA MET A 75 -2.80 0.03 -19.38
C MET A 75 -3.71 0.74 -20.39
N LEU A 76 -4.69 0.00 -20.90
CA LEU A 76 -5.65 0.43 -21.92
C LEU A 76 -6.78 1.33 -21.38
N CYS A 77 -6.91 1.46 -20.07
CA CYS A 77 -7.92 2.32 -19.46
C CYS A 77 -7.37 3.02 -18.21
N ASP A 78 -8.11 4.05 -17.81
CA ASP A 78 -7.82 4.78 -16.59
C ASP A 78 -8.01 3.89 -15.35
N VAL A 79 -6.96 3.85 -14.54
CA VAL A 79 -6.86 3.08 -13.29
C VAL A 79 -6.89 3.98 -12.06
N ASP A 80 -7.56 5.12 -12.18
CA ASP A 80 -7.91 5.98 -11.05
C ASP A 80 -9.09 5.42 -10.25
N GLN A 81 -9.00 5.55 -8.92
CA GLN A 81 -10.06 5.18 -7.99
C GLN A 81 -10.49 3.71 -8.16
N VAL A 82 -9.52 2.80 -8.33
CA VAL A 82 -9.80 1.37 -8.44
C VAL A 82 -10.25 0.83 -7.08
N ALA A 83 -11.46 0.26 -7.03
CA ALA A 83 -11.99 -0.41 -5.87
C ALA A 83 -11.52 -1.87 -5.79
N ALA A 84 -11.38 -2.53 -6.94
CA ALA A 84 -10.93 -3.92 -7.01
C ALA A 84 -10.17 -4.24 -8.30
N MET A 85 -9.22 -5.18 -8.20
CA MET A 85 -8.43 -5.71 -9.31
C MET A 85 -8.64 -7.21 -9.45
N ARG A 86 -8.64 -7.70 -10.69
CA ARG A 86 -8.68 -9.13 -11.03
C ARG A 86 -7.54 -9.46 -11.97
N PHE A 87 -6.67 -10.35 -11.49
CA PHE A 87 -5.60 -10.97 -12.26
C PHE A 87 -6.12 -12.28 -12.81
N ILE A 88 -6.22 -12.38 -14.14
CA ILE A 88 -6.66 -13.60 -14.83
C ILE A 88 -5.41 -14.22 -15.43
N LEU A 89 -4.94 -15.28 -14.78
CA LEU A 89 -3.74 -16.01 -15.15
C LEU A 89 -4.12 -17.13 -16.14
N ARG A 90 -3.32 -17.31 -17.19
CA ARG A 90 -3.53 -18.38 -18.17
C ARG A 90 -2.23 -19.07 -18.48
N GLN A 91 -2.29 -20.40 -18.51
CA GLN A 91 -1.20 -21.26 -18.92
C GLN A 91 -1.75 -22.32 -19.88
N PRO A 92 -1.50 -22.19 -21.20
CA PRO A 92 -2.01 -23.15 -22.18
C PRO A 92 -1.21 -24.46 -22.23
N SER A 93 0.01 -24.48 -21.68
CA SER A 93 0.82 -25.70 -21.64
C SER A 93 0.29 -26.66 -20.56
N PRO A 94 0.07 -27.94 -20.88
CA PRO A 94 -0.36 -28.93 -19.90
C PRO A 94 0.76 -29.35 -18.94
N VAL A 95 2.00 -28.98 -19.23
CA VAL A 95 3.18 -29.33 -18.41
C VAL A 95 3.14 -28.64 -17.05
N TRP A 96 2.59 -27.43 -16.99
CA TRP A 96 2.61 -26.60 -15.80
C TRP A 96 1.26 -26.68 -15.07
N LEU A 97 1.14 -27.65 -14.17
CA LEU A 97 -0.08 -27.87 -13.38
C LEU A 97 -0.30 -26.77 -12.32
N HIS A 98 0.80 -26.21 -11.83
CA HIS A 98 0.79 -25.11 -10.86
C HIS A 98 1.40 -23.88 -11.50
N PHE A 99 0.58 -22.84 -11.65
CA PHE A 99 1.02 -21.54 -12.12
C PHE A 99 0.35 -20.45 -11.30
N THR A 100 1.10 -19.40 -10.98
CA THR A 100 0.63 -18.25 -10.23
C THR A 100 1.51 -17.02 -10.54
N ILE A 101 1.28 -15.94 -9.80
CA ILE A 101 2.21 -14.85 -9.62
C ILE A 101 2.55 -14.77 -8.12
N GLU A 102 3.79 -14.41 -7.81
CA GLU A 102 4.31 -14.23 -6.45
C GLU A 102 4.73 -12.78 -6.24
N GLU A 103 4.99 -12.41 -4.98
CA GLU A 103 5.58 -11.10 -4.64
C GLU A 103 4.82 -9.90 -5.25
N LEU A 104 3.48 -9.97 -5.28
CA LEU A 104 2.64 -8.93 -5.86
C LEU A 104 2.75 -7.63 -5.06
N GLN A 105 3.15 -6.56 -5.73
CA GLN A 105 3.28 -5.21 -5.19
C GLN A 105 2.48 -4.23 -6.04
N LEU A 106 1.68 -3.41 -5.37
CA LEU A 106 0.89 -2.34 -5.98
C LEU A 106 1.47 -0.99 -5.58
N PHE A 107 2.01 -0.27 -6.56
CA PHE A 107 2.53 1.08 -6.37
C PHE A 107 1.42 2.07 -6.69
N SER A 108 1.07 2.90 -5.72
CA SER A 108 0.11 3.98 -5.91
C SER A 108 0.74 5.32 -5.57
N LEU A 109 0.39 6.34 -6.34
CA LEU A 109 0.59 7.71 -5.94
C LEU A 109 -0.57 8.02 -4.99
N CYS A 110 -0.27 8.13 -3.69
CA CYS A 110 -1.14 8.87 -2.81
C CYS A 110 -1.14 10.29 -3.34
N GLN A 111 -2.19 10.69 -4.08
CA GLN A 111 -2.47 12.11 -4.20
C GLN A 111 -2.51 12.58 -2.76
N LYS A 112 -1.55 13.45 -2.41
CA LYS A 112 -1.53 14.09 -1.12
C LYS A 112 -2.96 14.62 -0.94
N SER A 113 -3.80 13.93 -0.16
CA SER A 113 -4.66 14.67 0.75
C SER A 113 -3.73 15.71 1.34
N PRO A 114 -4.12 16.99 1.47
CA PRO A 114 -3.28 17.92 2.20
C PRO A 114 -2.91 17.16 3.45
N GLN A 115 -1.63 16.75 3.54
CA GLN A 115 -1.15 16.20 4.77
C GLN A 115 -1.62 17.25 5.74
N LYS A 116 -2.29 16.85 6.81
CA LYS A 116 -2.41 17.73 7.95
C LYS A 116 -0.94 17.96 8.29
N GLY A 117 -0.38 19.00 7.68
CA GLY A 117 1.04 19.16 7.52
C GLY A 117 1.57 19.18 8.93
N PHE A 118 2.85 18.89 9.10
CA PHE A 118 3.53 19.42 10.27
C PHE A 118 3.03 20.87 10.44
N PRO A 119 2.21 21.15 11.47
CA PRO A 119 1.56 22.43 11.54
C PRO A 119 2.67 23.48 11.61
N ALA A 120 2.53 24.57 10.87
CA ALA A 120 3.64 25.50 10.61
C ALA A 120 4.35 25.97 11.91
N TRP A 121 3.65 26.00 13.04
CA TRP A 121 4.23 26.30 14.36
C TRP A 121 5.29 25.30 14.85
N LEU A 122 5.31 24.06 14.37
CA LEU A 122 6.37 23.07 14.62
C LEU A 122 7.56 23.21 13.66
N SER A 123 7.42 23.95 12.55
CA SER A 123 8.51 24.16 11.58
C SER A 123 9.48 25.25 12.03
N HIS A 124 9.14 25.99 13.08
CA HIS A 124 9.98 27.00 13.68
C HIS A 124 10.46 26.48 15.03
N PRO A 125 11.68 25.93 15.16
CA PRO A 125 12.33 25.97 16.47
C PRO A 125 12.34 27.44 16.88
N SER A 126 11.83 27.75 18.07
CA SER A 126 11.81 29.12 18.57
C SER A 126 13.22 29.73 18.42
N PRO A 127 13.36 30.98 17.96
CA PRO A 127 14.66 31.61 17.86
C PRO A 127 15.37 31.51 19.20
N GLN A 128 16.53 30.86 19.19
CA GLN A 128 17.41 30.74 20.33
C GLN A 128 17.97 32.14 20.62
N GLU A 129 17.28 32.91 21.48
CA GLU A 129 17.87 34.13 22.04
C GLU A 129 19.05 33.72 22.93
N GLN A 130 20.26 34.08 22.50
CA GLN A 130 21.48 33.99 23.30
C GLN A 130 21.34 34.85 24.56
N PRO A 131 21.80 34.36 25.73
CA PRO A 131 21.49 34.98 27.00
C PRO A 131 22.36 36.22 27.27
N THR A 132 21.74 37.38 27.47
CA THR A 132 22.36 38.45 28.26
C THR A 132 22.30 38.10 29.74
N SER A 133 23.49 37.91 30.31
CA SER A 133 23.90 38.07 31.71
C SER A 133 23.13 37.34 32.81
N LEU A 134 23.83 36.35 33.38
CA LEU A 134 23.93 36.03 34.81
C LEU A 134 22.87 36.65 35.75
N HIS A 135 21.90 35.85 36.19
CA HIS A 135 21.61 35.65 37.62
C HIS A 135 20.76 34.39 37.82
N ASP A 136 21.01 33.78 38.96
CA ASP A 136 20.57 32.48 39.43
C ASP A 136 19.04 32.32 39.54
N ARG A 137 18.60 31.08 39.27
CA ARG A 137 17.42 30.39 39.80
C ARG A 137 16.16 30.29 38.93
N LEU A 138 15.93 29.01 38.58
CA LEU A 138 14.77 28.35 37.98
C LEU A 138 14.69 28.42 36.43
N PRO A 139 14.64 27.26 35.74
CA PRO A 139 14.32 27.25 34.32
C PRO A 139 12.95 27.89 34.12
N ASP A 140 12.84 28.73 33.10
CA ASP A 140 11.62 29.42 32.73
C ASP A 140 10.49 28.38 32.50
N ALA A 141 9.51 28.39 33.40
CA ALA A 141 8.43 27.41 33.43
C ALA A 141 7.60 27.44 32.13
N ASP A 142 7.51 28.59 31.47
CA ASP A 142 6.79 28.76 30.22
C ASP A 142 7.57 28.14 29.05
N ARG A 143 8.91 28.21 29.07
CA ARG A 143 9.76 27.54 28.07
C ARG A 143 9.74 26.03 28.24
N VAL A 144 9.94 25.54 29.47
CA VAL A 144 9.91 24.10 29.75
C VAL A 144 8.54 23.50 29.44
N SER A 145 7.46 24.20 29.78
CA SER A 145 6.10 23.73 29.47
C SER A 145 5.82 23.74 27.97
N SER A 146 6.29 24.74 27.22
CA SER A 146 6.15 24.79 25.75
C SER A 146 6.86 23.63 25.06
N GLU A 147 8.09 23.31 25.48
CA GLU A 147 8.85 22.16 24.94
C GLU A 147 8.18 20.83 25.28
N LEU A 148 7.71 20.66 26.52
CA LEU A 148 6.98 19.48 26.92
C LEU A 148 5.66 19.35 26.15
N GLN A 149 4.92 20.43 25.96
CA GLN A 149 3.70 20.46 25.16
C GLN A 149 3.98 20.08 23.70
N GLN A 150 5.06 20.60 23.12
CA GLN A 150 5.52 20.20 21.79
C GLN A 150 5.79 18.70 21.69
N MET A 151 6.55 18.16 22.64
CA MET A 151 6.85 16.74 22.71
C MET A 151 5.59 15.88 22.91
N TRP A 152 4.67 16.31 23.77
CA TRP A 152 3.37 15.66 23.97
C TRP A 152 2.56 15.62 22.68
N ILE A 153 2.48 16.73 21.95
CA ILE A 153 1.77 16.80 20.68
C ILE A 153 2.38 15.85 19.66
N LEU A 154 3.71 15.77 19.56
CA LEU A 154 4.41 14.83 18.67
C LEU A 154 4.10 13.37 19.04
N THR A 155 4.08 13.04 20.34
CA THR A 155 3.80 11.69 20.83
C THR A 155 2.36 11.28 20.51
N GLU A 156 1.39 12.16 20.76
CA GLU A 156 0.00 11.96 20.40
C GLU A 156 -0.18 11.80 18.88
N MET A 157 0.53 12.60 18.08
CA MET A 157 0.49 12.47 16.62
C MET A 157 1.10 11.14 16.13
N LEU A 158 2.18 10.66 16.74
CA LEU A 158 2.74 9.34 16.42
C LEU A 158 1.78 8.22 16.82
N GLN A 159 1.16 8.32 17.99
CA GLN A 159 0.18 7.34 18.48
C GLN A 159 -1.09 7.31 17.60
N ALA A 160 -1.61 8.47 17.20
CA ALA A 160 -2.78 8.57 16.33
C ALA A 160 -2.50 8.10 14.90
N ASN A 161 -1.25 8.18 14.44
CA ASN A 161 -0.83 7.71 13.12
C ASN A 161 -0.14 6.34 13.16
N GLN A 162 -0.16 5.62 14.29
CA GLN A 162 0.29 4.23 14.32
C GLN A 162 -0.56 3.41 13.34
N PRO A 163 0.01 2.81 12.29
CA PRO A 163 -0.71 1.75 11.60
C PRO A 163 -0.97 0.64 12.63
N VAL A 164 -2.16 0.05 12.61
CA VAL A 164 -2.47 -1.17 13.39
C VAL A 164 -1.71 -2.36 12.78
N ALA A 165 -0.39 -2.26 12.72
CA ALA A 165 0.51 -3.39 12.60
C ALA A 165 1.04 -3.59 14.02
N ARG A 166 0.40 -4.50 14.75
CA ARG A 166 0.93 -4.97 16.04
C ARG A 166 2.33 -5.47 15.74
N ILE A 167 3.34 -4.82 16.31
CA ILE A 167 4.69 -5.39 16.34
C ILE A 167 4.52 -6.77 16.98
N GLY A 168 4.75 -7.81 16.17
CA GLY A 168 4.39 -9.16 16.50
C GLY A 168 5.10 -9.58 17.79
N ARG A 169 4.31 -9.98 18.79
CA ARG A 169 4.75 -11.08 19.63
C ARG A 169 4.85 -12.27 18.70
N PHE A 170 6.07 -12.73 18.45
CA PHE A 170 6.28 -14.04 17.84
C PHE A 170 5.87 -15.08 18.89
N ASP A 171 4.60 -15.47 18.90
CA ASP A 171 4.23 -16.79 19.40
C ASP A 171 4.64 -17.77 18.31
N ILE A 172 5.84 -18.33 18.46
CA ILE A 172 6.25 -19.52 17.73
C ILE A 172 5.42 -20.65 18.33
N GLU A 173 4.28 -20.99 17.71
CA GLU A 173 3.64 -22.29 17.94
C GLU A 173 4.48 -23.37 17.23
N ASP A 174 5.63 -23.68 17.84
CA ASP A 174 6.32 -24.94 17.63
C ASP A 174 5.52 -26.05 18.31
N SER A 175 4.68 -26.74 17.54
CA SER A 175 4.76 -28.20 17.52
C SER A 175 4.06 -28.75 16.28
N TYR A 176 4.86 -29.16 15.31
CA TYR A 176 4.39 -30.07 14.27
C TYR A 176 4.04 -31.41 14.93
N ASP A 177 2.77 -31.80 14.90
CA ASP A 177 2.38 -33.16 15.27
C ASP A 177 2.54 -34.06 14.03
N LEU A 178 3.69 -34.73 13.97
CA LEU A 178 4.06 -35.63 12.87
C LEU A 178 3.37 -36.97 13.11
N ASN A 179 2.11 -37.08 12.68
CA ASN A 179 1.40 -38.36 12.67
C ASN A 179 2.04 -39.30 11.63
N LEU A 180 3.02 -40.10 12.07
CA LEU A 180 3.47 -41.28 11.35
C LEU A 180 2.31 -42.27 11.29
N LEU A 181 1.59 -42.30 10.17
CA LEU A 181 0.74 -43.42 9.83
C LEU A 181 1.65 -44.61 9.52
N SER A 182 1.84 -45.49 10.51
CA SER A 182 2.39 -46.82 10.30
C SER A 182 1.37 -47.63 9.49
N TYR A 183 1.75 -47.99 8.26
CA TYR A 183 1.09 -49.07 7.54
C TYR A 183 1.47 -50.41 8.18
N THR A 184 0.48 -51.12 8.70
CA THR A 184 0.46 -52.59 8.81
C THR A 184 -0.88 -53.07 8.32
#